data_AF-I4D801-F1
#
_entry.id   AF-I4D801-F1
#
_cell.length_a   1.000
_cell.length_b   1.000
_cell.length_c   1.000
_cell.angle_alpha   90.00
_cell.angle_beta   90.00
_cell.angle_gamma   90.00
#
_symmetry.space_group_name_H-M   'P 1'
#
loop_
_entity.id
_entity.type
_entity.pdbx_description
1 polymer ?
#
loop_
_entity_poly.entity_id
_entity_poly.type
_entity_poly.pdbx_seq_one_letter_code
_entity_poly.pdbx_strand_id
1 'polypeptide(L)'
;METYRVKVGAEGEILLPLELRNLFGIAAEDTLDLCVDSEGKVFVRTAERSVGPLSDFFEDLIIGELHGAGYTGDELKTRLLECKIKLSTVLDRMSEEGHRAHKNSQSVNWRFVQNTPWVSSNAPQDSYQVVLTTRGIHDLAVLHQAELKEIPAVLSRLEEDPFGFKRLKGPYYETYRVSFRSGIKEYRVIYTIFGPENLVVVLTVGEREAIYKRLNGIA
;
A
#
# COMPACT_ATOMS: atom_id res chain seq x y z
N MET A 1 -5.02 -7.74 -22.96
CA MET A 1 -5.53 -6.35 -22.99
C MET A 1 -7.04 -6.44 -22.91
N GLU A 2 -7.62 -5.99 -21.80
CA GLU A 2 -9.07 -5.95 -21.64
C GLU A 2 -9.58 -4.61 -22.15
N THR A 3 -10.66 -4.65 -22.94
CA THR A 3 -11.27 -3.44 -23.50
C THR A 3 -12.60 -3.21 -22.80
N TYR A 4 -12.76 -2.05 -22.19
CA TYR A 4 -13.98 -1.67 -21.51
C TYR A 4 -14.68 -0.56 -22.27
N ARG A 5 -15.98 -0.74 -22.53
CA ARG A 5 -16.79 0.27 -23.20
C ARG A 5 -17.35 1.22 -22.15
N VAL A 6 -16.87 2.45 -22.15
CA VAL A 6 -17.43 3.55 -21.35
C VAL A 6 -18.48 4.30 -22.17
N LYS A 7 -19.49 4.86 -21.50
CA LYS A 7 -20.50 5.73 -22.13
C LYS A 7 -20.19 7.18 -21.78
N VAL A 8 -20.44 8.09 -22.73
CA VAL A 8 -20.49 9.52 -22.44
C VAL A 8 -21.95 9.86 -22.14
N GLY A 9 -22.18 10.49 -20.99
CA GLY A 9 -23.49 10.93 -20.54
C GLY A 9 -23.92 12.24 -21.21
N ALA A 10 -25.00 12.83 -20.70
CA ALA A 10 -25.69 13.93 -21.39
C ALA A 10 -24.95 15.26 -21.28
N GLU A 11 -24.11 15.44 -20.26
CA GLU A 11 -23.33 16.66 -19.99
C GLU A 11 -21.84 16.47 -20.28
N GLY A 12 -21.47 15.38 -20.96
CA GLY A 12 -20.08 15.05 -21.29
C GLY A 12 -19.38 14.20 -20.23
N GLU A 13 -20.08 13.76 -19.20
CA GLU A 13 -19.54 12.88 -18.16
C GLU A 13 -19.18 11.49 -18.69
N ILE A 14 -18.04 10.93 -18.29
CA ILE A 14 -17.68 9.55 -18.62
C ILE A 14 -18.30 8.62 -17.57
N LEU A 15 -19.32 7.87 -17.96
CA LEU A 15 -19.95 6.86 -17.11
C LEU A 15 -19.12 5.58 -17.13
N LEU A 16 -18.31 5.41 -16.08
CA LEU A 16 -17.54 4.19 -15.87
C LEU A 16 -18.48 3.01 -15.53
N PRO A 17 -18.37 1.86 -16.21
CA PRO A 17 -19.07 0.63 -15.82
C PRO A 17 -18.73 0.20 -14.40
N LEU A 18 -19.63 -0.52 -13.73
CA LEU A 18 -19.43 -0.97 -12.35
C LEU A 18 -18.16 -1.83 -12.22
N GLU A 19 -17.86 -2.64 -13.22
CA GLU A 19 -16.65 -3.46 -13.29
C GLU A 19 -15.39 -2.59 -13.25
N LEU A 20 -15.40 -1.49 -14.00
CA LEU A 20 -14.28 -0.55 -14.05
C LEU A 20 -14.15 0.27 -12.77
N ARG A 21 -15.29 0.69 -12.18
CA ARG A 21 -15.33 1.36 -10.88
C ARG A 21 -14.76 0.48 -9.79
N ASN A 22 -15.08 -0.82 -9.80
CA ASN A 22 -14.52 -1.76 -8.83
C ASN A 22 -13.03 -2.01 -9.07
N LEU A 23 -12.61 -2.15 -10.34
CA LEU A 23 -11.22 -2.33 -10.72
C LEU A 23 -10.34 -1.16 -10.28
N PHE A 24 -10.80 0.07 -10.51
CA PHE A 24 -10.11 1.29 -10.11
C PHE A 24 -10.41 1.71 -8.67
N GLY A 25 -11.41 1.10 -8.05
CA GLY A 25 -11.81 1.35 -6.68
C GLY A 25 -12.50 2.69 -6.45
N ILE A 26 -13.22 3.22 -7.45
CA ILE A 26 -13.83 4.55 -7.51
C ILE A 26 -15.23 4.53 -6.88
N ALA A 27 -15.49 5.43 -5.93
CA ALA A 27 -16.80 5.69 -5.35
C ALA A 27 -17.52 6.85 -6.07
N ALA A 28 -18.81 7.03 -5.78
CA ALA A 28 -19.52 8.23 -6.22
C ALA A 28 -18.87 9.47 -5.57
N GLU A 29 -18.78 10.57 -6.32
CA GLU A 29 -18.12 11.83 -5.93
C GLU A 29 -16.58 11.78 -5.81
N ASP A 30 -15.93 10.66 -6.16
CA ASP A 30 -14.46 10.63 -6.25
C ASP A 30 -13.97 11.47 -7.44
N THR A 31 -13.02 12.37 -7.21
CA THR A 31 -12.37 13.14 -8.26
C THR A 31 -11.24 12.32 -8.91
N LEU A 32 -11.16 12.31 -10.24
CA LEU A 32 -10.16 11.55 -11.01
C LEU A 32 -9.37 12.49 -11.93
N ASP A 33 -8.05 12.33 -11.95
CA ASP A 33 -7.16 12.93 -12.93
C ASP A 33 -7.00 11.99 -14.12
N LEU A 34 -7.32 12.49 -15.31
CA LEU A 34 -7.07 11.83 -16.58
C LEU A 34 -5.76 12.37 -17.15
N CYS A 35 -4.68 11.61 -17.04
CA CYS A 35 -3.39 11.96 -17.62
C CYS A 35 -3.26 11.31 -19.00
N VAL A 36 -2.78 12.06 -19.99
CA VAL A 36 -2.45 11.53 -21.33
C VAL A 36 -0.95 11.71 -21.55
N ASP A 37 -0.25 10.62 -21.83
CA ASP A 37 1.19 10.70 -22.15
C ASP A 37 1.44 11.11 -23.60
N SER A 38 2.72 11.25 -23.96
CA SER A 38 3.16 11.60 -25.31
C SER A 38 2.86 10.54 -26.37
N GLU A 39 2.48 9.32 -25.97
CA GLU A 39 2.07 8.23 -26.86
C GLU A 39 0.54 8.13 -26.99
N GLY A 40 -0.21 9.00 -26.31
CA GLY A 40 -1.67 8.99 -26.30
C GLY A 40 -2.28 7.94 -25.36
N LYS A 41 -1.49 7.36 -24.44
CA LYS A 41 -2.03 6.45 -23.42
C LYS A 41 -2.71 7.27 -22.33
N VAL A 42 -3.92 6.84 -21.97
CA VAL A 42 -4.73 7.45 -20.92
C VAL A 42 -4.49 6.71 -19.61
N PHE A 43 -4.06 7.45 -18.60
CA PHE A 43 -3.94 6.98 -17.22
C PHE A 43 -5.01 7.65 -16.39
N VAL A 44 -5.71 6.86 -15.58
CA VAL A 44 -6.65 7.38 -14.59
C VAL A 44 -5.95 7.35 -13.24
N ARG A 45 -5.80 8.51 -12.63
CA ARG A 45 -5.36 8.67 -11.24
C ARG A 45 -6.53 9.22 -10.45
N THR A 46 -6.60 8.96 -9.15
CA THR A 46 -7.57 9.66 -8.29
C THR A 46 -7.01 11.05 -8.00
N ALA A 47 -7.69 12.11 -8.46
CA ALA A 47 -7.27 13.51 -8.27
C ALA A 47 -7.27 13.91 -6.80
N GLU A 48 -8.10 13.24 -6.00
CA GLU A 48 -8.11 13.35 -4.55
C GLU A 48 -7.95 11.97 -3.90
N ARG A 49 -7.34 12.00 -2.72
CA ARG A 49 -7.09 10.86 -1.84
C ARG A 49 -8.36 10.03 -1.71
N SER A 50 -8.34 8.77 -2.15
CA SER A 50 -9.49 7.87 -2.04
C SER A 50 -9.95 7.79 -0.58
N VAL A 51 -11.09 8.40 -0.25
CA VAL A 51 -11.63 8.51 1.11
C VAL A 51 -12.31 7.20 1.57
N GLY A 52 -12.06 6.11 0.84
CA GLY A 52 -12.64 4.80 1.12
C GLY A 52 -11.82 3.97 2.11
N PRO A 53 -12.46 3.10 2.90
CA PRO A 53 -11.77 2.14 3.77
C PRO A 53 -10.89 1.18 2.94
N LEU A 54 -9.76 0.75 3.51
CA LEU A 54 -8.80 -0.22 2.93
C LEU A 54 -9.50 -1.36 2.18
N SER A 55 -9.46 -1.37 0.84
CA SER A 55 -10.01 -2.51 0.09
C SER A 55 -9.06 -3.69 0.14
N ASP A 56 -9.55 -4.83 0.62
CA ASP A 56 -8.92 -6.14 0.49
C ASP A 56 -7.49 -6.22 1.06
N PHE A 57 -7.31 -5.79 2.31
CA PHE A 57 -6.06 -5.93 3.04
C PHE A 57 -6.06 -7.14 3.99
N PHE A 58 -6.95 -7.15 4.98
CA PHE A 58 -7.11 -8.22 5.98
C PHE A 58 -8.56 -8.67 6.10
N GLU A 59 -9.33 -8.57 5.01
CA GLU A 59 -10.78 -8.72 5.06
C GLU A 59 -11.22 -10.09 5.58
N ASP A 60 -10.59 -11.17 5.10
CA ASP A 60 -10.75 -12.53 5.61
C ASP A 60 -10.36 -12.66 7.10
N LEU A 61 -9.27 -12.03 7.55
CA LEU A 61 -8.84 -12.08 8.95
C LEU A 61 -9.83 -11.34 9.86
N ILE A 62 -10.30 -10.16 9.43
CA ILE A 62 -11.30 -9.37 10.15
C ILE A 62 -12.63 -10.13 10.20
N ILE A 63 -13.09 -10.68 9.07
CA ILE A 63 -14.32 -11.47 9.00
C ILE A 63 -14.20 -12.71 9.89
N GLY A 64 -13.06 -13.40 9.88
CA GLY A 64 -12.80 -14.53 10.75
C GLY A 64 -12.88 -14.19 12.25
N GLU A 65 -12.29 -13.07 12.65
CA GLU A 65 -12.36 -12.57 14.04
C GLU A 65 -13.79 -12.17 14.44
N LEU A 66 -14.50 -11.46 13.57
CA LEU A 66 -15.87 -11.02 13.82
C LEU A 66 -16.85 -12.19 13.89
N HIS A 67 -16.69 -13.20 13.02
CA HIS A 67 -17.46 -14.44 13.13
C HIS A 67 -17.14 -15.22 14.41
N GLY A 68 -15.87 -15.28 14.81
CA GLY A 68 -15.46 -15.86 16.08
C GLY A 68 -16.09 -15.16 17.29
N ALA A 69 -16.38 -13.87 17.17
CA ALA A 69 -17.10 -13.07 18.16
C ALA A 69 -18.64 -13.16 18.06
N GLY A 70 -19.19 -13.90 17.09
CA GLY A 70 -20.62 -14.12 16.93
C GLY A 70 -21.36 -13.10 16.06
N TYR A 71 -20.65 -12.17 15.41
CA TYR A 71 -21.29 -11.17 14.54
C TYR A 71 -21.73 -11.77 13.19
N THR A 72 -22.94 -11.41 12.75
CA THR A 72 -23.53 -11.87 11.48
C THR A 72 -24.37 -10.78 10.81
N GLY A 73 -24.81 -11.01 9.57
CA GLY A 73 -25.74 -10.13 8.86
C GLY A 73 -25.25 -8.69 8.70
N ASP A 74 -26.11 -7.73 9.00
CA ASP A 74 -25.78 -6.30 8.88
C ASP A 74 -24.85 -5.79 9.99
N GLU A 75 -24.85 -6.45 11.16
CA GLU A 75 -23.92 -6.14 12.23
C GLU A 75 -22.48 -6.48 11.80
N LEU A 76 -22.27 -7.62 11.13
CA LEU A 76 -20.98 -7.99 10.56
C LEU A 76 -20.47 -6.93 9.57
N LYS A 77 -21.33 -6.43 8.67
CA LYS A 77 -20.96 -5.41 7.69
C LYS A 77 -20.53 -4.11 8.38
N THR A 78 -21.28 -3.70 9.40
CA THR A 78 -20.99 -2.47 10.16
C THR A 78 -19.65 -2.60 10.89
N ARG A 79 -19.45 -3.70 11.61
CA ARG A 79 -18.18 -3.97 12.32
C ARG A 79 -16.99 -4.11 11.38
N LEU A 80 -17.18 -4.76 10.24
CA LEU A 80 -16.14 -4.86 9.21
C LEU A 80 -15.72 -3.48 8.71
N LEU A 81 -16.67 -2.59 8.45
CA LEU A 81 -16.38 -1.21 8.06
C LEU A 81 -15.62 -0.45 9.15
N GLU A 82 -16.07 -0.54 10.41
CA GLU A 82 -15.40 0.07 11.56
C GLU A 82 -13.94 -0.39 11.67
N CYS A 83 -13.69 -1.70 11.58
CA CYS A 83 -12.34 -2.27 11.60
C CYS A 83 -11.47 -1.75 10.43
N LYS A 84 -12.04 -1.64 9.22
CA LYS A 84 -11.29 -1.15 8.05
C LYS A 84 -10.93 0.33 8.20
N ILE A 85 -11.83 1.17 8.71
CA ILE A 85 -11.57 2.59 8.99
C ILE A 85 -10.48 2.72 10.08
N LYS A 86 -10.60 1.93 11.14
CA LYS A 86 -9.64 1.89 12.25
C LYS A 86 -8.22 1.56 11.77
N LEU A 87 -8.07 0.50 10.98
CA LEU A 87 -6.78 0.10 10.41
C LEU A 87 -6.23 1.13 9.43
N SER A 88 -7.10 1.76 8.63
CA SER A 88 -6.69 2.83 7.70
C SER A 88 -6.07 4.00 8.47
N THR A 89 -6.72 4.43 9.54
CA THR A 89 -6.25 5.53 10.39
C THR A 89 -4.88 5.24 10.99
N VAL A 90 -4.62 3.99 11.39
CA VAL A 90 -3.29 3.58 11.88
C VAL A 90 -2.24 3.67 10.78
N LEU A 91 -2.54 3.23 9.55
CA LEU A 91 -1.61 3.32 8.43
C LEU A 91 -1.34 4.77 8.02
N ASP A 92 -2.34 5.64 8.08
CA ASP A 92 -2.15 7.06 7.82
C ASP A 92 -1.24 7.70 8.88
N ARG A 93 -1.47 7.40 10.17
CA ARG A 93 -0.58 7.85 11.25
C ARG A 93 0.84 7.34 11.07
N MET A 94 1.01 6.07 10.72
CA MET A 94 2.32 5.48 10.45
C MET A 94 3.01 6.12 9.24
N SER A 95 2.24 6.52 8.22
CA SER A 95 2.76 7.23 7.05
C SER A 95 3.29 8.60 7.44
N GLU A 96 2.52 9.37 8.21
CA GLU A 96 2.96 10.68 8.71
C GLU A 96 4.19 10.57 9.63
N GLU A 97 4.17 9.62 10.57
CA GLU A 97 5.31 9.33 11.46
C GLU A 97 6.56 8.95 10.66
N GLY A 98 6.40 8.10 9.64
CA GLY A 98 7.48 7.66 8.77
C GLY A 98 8.08 8.81 7.94
N HIS A 99 7.22 9.68 7.40
CA HIS A 99 7.65 10.88 6.69
C HIS A 99 8.40 11.86 7.59
N ARG A 100 7.87 12.09 8.79
CA ARG A 100 8.50 12.94 9.81
C ARG A 100 9.85 12.38 10.25
N ALA A 101 9.94 11.07 10.46
CA ALA A 101 11.18 10.39 10.78
C ALA A 101 12.22 10.59 9.65
N HIS A 102 11.81 10.49 8.39
CA HIS A 102 12.70 10.77 7.26
C HIS A 102 13.23 12.22 7.27
N LYS A 103 12.34 13.21 7.40
CA LYS A 103 12.73 14.63 7.47
C LYS A 103 13.67 14.95 8.62
N ASN A 104 13.56 14.20 9.72
CA ASN A 104 14.43 14.33 10.89
C ASN A 104 15.69 13.45 10.82
N SER A 105 15.99 12.82 9.68
CA SER A 105 17.13 11.89 9.52
C SER A 105 17.10 10.69 10.48
N GLN A 106 15.90 10.27 10.89
CA GLN A 106 15.61 9.09 11.72
C GLN A 106 15.14 7.88 10.87
N SER A 107 15.46 7.90 9.58
CA SER A 107 15.23 6.81 8.64
C SER A 107 16.54 6.44 7.96
N VAL A 108 16.69 5.17 7.57
CA VAL A 108 17.87 4.68 6.88
C VAL A 108 17.48 4.26 5.47
N ASN A 109 18.25 4.64 4.45
CA ASN A 109 18.06 4.09 3.11
C ASN A 109 18.32 2.57 3.16
N TRP A 110 17.42 1.77 2.61
CA TRP A 110 17.46 0.33 2.78
C TRP A 110 18.76 -0.32 2.30
N ARG A 111 19.43 0.28 1.31
CA ARG A 111 20.73 -0.20 0.80
C ARG A 111 21.83 -0.20 1.86
N PHE A 112 21.69 0.60 2.92
CA PHE A 112 22.64 0.67 4.04
C PHE A 112 22.23 -0.18 5.25
N VAL A 113 21.04 -0.81 5.23
CA VAL A 113 20.54 -1.59 6.38
C VAL A 113 21.26 -2.93 6.53
N GLN A 114 22.06 -3.33 5.55
CA GLN A 114 23.01 -4.42 5.68
C GLN A 114 24.32 -4.03 5.00
N ASN A 115 25.46 -4.40 5.60
CA ASN A 115 26.77 -4.41 4.95
C ASN A 115 26.80 -5.48 3.84
N THR A 116 25.89 -5.41 2.88
CA THR A 116 25.78 -6.36 1.79
C THR A 116 26.78 -5.94 0.72
N PRO A 117 27.79 -6.77 0.37
CA PRO A 117 28.82 -6.41 -0.62
C PRO A 117 28.29 -6.35 -2.06
N TRP A 118 26.98 -6.39 -2.25
CA TRP A 118 26.33 -6.58 -3.54
C TRP A 118 25.35 -5.44 -3.76
N VAL A 119 25.87 -4.29 -4.19
CA VAL A 119 25.29 -3.37 -5.18
C VAL A 119 26.20 -2.15 -5.20
N SER A 120 27.10 -2.13 -6.18
CA SER A 120 27.78 -0.89 -6.55
C SER A 120 26.73 0.02 -7.18
N SER A 121 26.58 1.19 -6.57
CA SER A 121 25.56 2.18 -6.81
C SER A 121 25.69 2.83 -8.18
N ASN A 122 24.73 2.56 -9.06
CA ASN A 122 24.28 3.52 -10.07
C ASN A 122 22.74 3.46 -10.08
N ALA A 123 22.13 3.98 -9.01
CA ALA A 123 20.69 4.20 -9.02
C ALA A 123 20.39 5.20 -10.15
N PRO A 124 19.45 4.90 -11.07
CA PRO A 124 19.02 5.86 -12.08
C PRO A 124 18.61 7.17 -11.40
N GLN A 125 18.90 8.30 -12.06
CA GLN A 125 18.65 9.65 -11.52
C GLN A 125 17.17 9.90 -11.16
N ASP A 126 16.26 9.06 -11.66
CA ASP A 126 14.80 9.12 -11.47
C ASP A 126 14.23 8.01 -10.56
N SER A 127 15.07 7.21 -9.89
CA SER A 127 14.59 6.14 -8.99
C SER A 127 14.09 6.70 -7.65
N TYR A 128 13.08 6.04 -7.07
CA TYR A 128 12.58 6.39 -5.74
C TYR A 128 13.60 6.04 -4.67
N GLN A 129 13.76 6.94 -3.69
CA GLN A 129 14.50 6.65 -2.48
C GLN A 129 13.62 5.80 -1.55
N VAL A 130 14.00 4.54 -1.34
CA VAL A 130 13.31 3.65 -0.40
C VAL A 130 13.99 3.73 0.99
N VAL A 131 13.23 4.08 2.02
CA VAL A 131 13.74 4.22 3.39
C VAL A 131 12.99 3.32 4.37
N LEU A 132 13.73 2.88 5.39
CA LEU A 132 13.24 2.12 6.53
C LEU A 132 13.27 3.01 7.77
N THR A 133 12.15 3.06 8.48
CA THR A 133 12.09 3.62 9.83
C THR A 133 12.74 2.66 10.83
N THR A 134 12.99 3.10 12.07
CA THR A 134 13.43 2.21 13.16
C THR A 134 12.53 0.98 13.32
N ARG A 135 11.22 1.15 13.11
CA ARG A 135 10.26 0.04 13.11
C ARG A 135 10.52 -0.92 11.96
N GLY A 136 10.71 -0.40 10.74
CA GLY A 136 11.05 -1.22 9.58
C GLY A 136 12.34 -2.02 9.77
N ILE A 137 13.35 -1.43 10.41
CA ILE A 137 14.60 -2.12 10.75
C ILE A 137 14.35 -3.27 11.75
N HIS A 138 13.58 -3.00 12.81
CA HIS A 138 13.21 -4.03 13.79
C HIS A 138 12.39 -5.16 13.14
N ASP A 139 11.49 -4.81 12.22
CA ASP A 139 10.70 -5.77 11.47
C ASP A 139 11.58 -6.72 10.64
N LEU A 140 12.61 -6.20 9.99
CA LEU A 140 13.58 -7.03 9.28
C LEU A 140 14.42 -7.88 10.25
N ALA A 141 14.79 -7.35 11.41
CA ALA A 141 15.63 -8.06 12.37
C ALA A 141 14.98 -9.33 12.97
N VAL A 142 13.65 -9.41 12.98
CA VAL A 142 12.91 -10.59 13.49
C VAL A 142 12.57 -11.62 12.41
N LEU A 143 12.88 -11.36 11.14
CA LEU A 143 12.70 -12.32 10.04
C LEU A 143 13.79 -13.39 10.06
N HIS A 144 13.47 -14.62 9.64
CA HIS A 144 14.52 -15.62 9.46
C HIS A 144 15.26 -15.39 8.15
N GLN A 145 16.40 -16.08 8.00
CA GLN A 145 17.28 -15.92 6.86
C GLN A 145 16.59 -16.27 5.52
N ALA A 146 15.61 -17.18 5.54
CA ALA A 146 14.85 -17.54 4.34
C ALA A 146 14.01 -16.37 3.83
N GLU A 147 13.31 -15.65 4.72
CA GLU A 147 12.52 -14.47 4.37
C GLU A 147 13.41 -13.29 3.95
N LEU A 148 14.53 -13.08 4.66
CA LEU A 148 15.44 -11.97 4.39
C LEU A 148 16.03 -12.01 2.98
N LYS A 149 16.15 -13.19 2.36
CA LYS A 149 16.63 -13.34 0.98
C LYS A 149 15.71 -12.70 -0.06
N GLU A 150 14.41 -12.60 0.23
CA GLU A 150 13.42 -12.02 -0.70
C GLU A 150 13.39 -10.48 -0.62
N ILE A 151 13.81 -9.91 0.52
CA ILE A 151 13.68 -8.48 0.80
C ILE A 151 14.43 -7.60 -0.20
N PRO A 152 15.70 -7.85 -0.58
CA PRO A 152 16.39 -7.02 -1.56
C PRO A 152 15.67 -6.93 -2.90
N ALA A 153 15.13 -8.05 -3.40
CA ALA A 153 14.39 -8.07 -4.66
C ALA A 153 13.10 -7.25 -4.56
N VAL A 154 12.41 -7.30 -3.41
CA VAL A 154 11.22 -6.48 -3.16
C VAL A 154 11.57 -5.00 -3.10
N LEU A 155 12.59 -4.61 -2.33
CA LEU A 155 12.94 -3.21 -2.12
C LEU A 155 13.55 -2.56 -3.39
N SER A 156 14.35 -3.29 -4.17
CA SER A 156 14.83 -2.80 -5.47
C SER A 156 13.67 -2.49 -6.43
N ARG A 157 12.63 -3.33 -6.48
CA ARG A 157 11.44 -3.05 -7.31
C ARG A 157 10.68 -1.83 -6.85
N LEU A 158 10.68 -1.51 -5.55
CA LEU A 158 10.07 -0.29 -5.02
C LEU A 158 10.84 0.97 -5.46
N GLU A 159 12.15 0.88 -5.70
CA GLU A 159 12.93 2.00 -6.23
C GLU A 159 12.63 2.27 -7.70
N GLU A 160 12.34 1.21 -8.47
CA GLU A 160 12.06 1.29 -9.91
C GLU A 160 10.60 1.67 -10.22
N ASP A 161 9.63 0.98 -9.62
CA ASP A 161 8.20 1.20 -9.85
C ASP A 161 7.40 0.93 -8.57
N PRO A 162 7.29 1.93 -7.67
CA PRO A 162 6.49 1.78 -6.46
C PRO A 162 4.97 1.80 -6.74
N PHE A 163 4.50 2.15 -7.94
CA PHE A 163 3.07 2.14 -8.25
C PHE A 163 2.59 0.79 -8.79
N GLY A 164 3.51 -0.08 -9.23
CA GLY A 164 3.22 -1.39 -9.81
C GLY A 164 2.61 -2.42 -8.85
N PHE A 165 2.40 -2.07 -7.58
CA PHE A 165 1.88 -2.98 -6.56
C PHE A 165 0.46 -2.63 -6.12
N LYS A 166 -0.15 -3.52 -5.31
CA LYS A 166 -1.54 -3.36 -4.91
C LYS A 166 -1.69 -2.22 -3.90
N ARG A 167 -2.42 -1.17 -4.31
CA ARG A 167 -2.82 -0.05 -3.44
C ARG A 167 -3.74 -0.53 -2.32
N LEU A 168 -3.48 -0.04 -1.11
CA LEU A 168 -4.35 -0.15 0.05
C LEU A 168 -5.13 1.15 0.15
N LYS A 169 -6.44 1.14 -0.15
CA LYS A 169 -7.26 2.37 -0.10
C LYS A 169 -7.14 3.04 1.27
N GLY A 170 -6.85 4.32 1.31
CA GLY A 170 -6.69 5.06 2.55
C GLY A 170 -6.94 6.54 2.31
N PRO A 171 -7.54 7.24 3.29
CA PRO A 171 -8.07 8.58 3.12
C PRO A 171 -7.00 9.67 3.01
N TYR A 172 -5.76 9.44 3.48
CA TYR A 172 -4.76 10.51 3.55
C TYR A 172 -3.48 10.23 2.75
N TYR A 173 -3.02 8.98 2.72
CA TYR A 173 -1.74 8.64 2.09
C TYR A 173 -1.84 7.51 1.06
N GLU A 174 -1.01 7.59 0.01
CA GLU A 174 -0.89 6.54 -1.00
C GLU A 174 -0.13 5.34 -0.46
N THR A 175 -0.85 4.49 0.28
CA THR A 175 -0.31 3.29 0.92
C THR A 175 -0.48 2.08 -0.01
N TYR A 176 0.54 1.23 -0.09
CA TYR A 176 0.59 0.07 -0.97
C TYR A 176 1.09 -1.16 -0.21
N ARG A 177 0.88 -2.34 -0.80
CA ARG A 177 1.46 -3.59 -0.33
C ARG A 177 2.22 -4.34 -1.42
N VAL A 178 3.33 -4.94 -1.03
CA VAL A 178 3.94 -6.07 -1.75
C VAL A 178 3.65 -7.35 -0.97
N SER A 179 3.16 -8.39 -1.64
CA SER A 179 3.07 -9.74 -1.07
C SER A 179 4.21 -10.60 -1.61
N PHE A 180 4.86 -11.36 -0.74
CA PHE A 180 5.83 -12.37 -1.12
C PHE A 180 5.65 -13.62 -0.24
N ARG A 181 6.15 -14.77 -0.68
CA ARG A 181 6.02 -16.03 0.06
C ARG A 181 7.40 -16.56 0.43
N SER A 182 7.51 -17.08 1.65
CA SER A 182 8.66 -17.88 2.10
C SER A 182 8.09 -19.18 2.68
N GLY A 183 8.34 -20.29 1.98
CA GLY A 183 7.70 -21.57 2.27
C GLY A 183 6.18 -21.50 2.16
N ILE A 184 5.47 -21.87 3.23
CA ILE A 184 4.00 -21.86 3.30
C ILE A 184 3.39 -20.54 3.81
N LYS A 185 4.24 -19.60 4.23
CA LYS A 185 3.80 -18.35 4.86
C LYS A 185 3.73 -17.21 3.85
N GLU A 186 2.72 -16.35 3.99
CA GLU A 186 2.60 -15.10 3.23
C GLU A 186 3.15 -13.95 4.05
N TYR A 187 4.10 -13.23 3.48
CA TYR A 187 4.71 -12.03 4.03
C TYR A 187 4.31 -10.81 3.22
N ARG A 188 4.38 -9.64 3.86
CA ARG A 188 4.07 -8.38 3.22
C ARG A 188 5.06 -7.29 3.59
N VAL A 189 5.27 -6.39 2.63
CA VAL A 189 5.85 -5.07 2.84
C VAL A 189 4.72 -4.05 2.65
N ILE A 190 4.42 -3.27 3.67
CA ILE A 190 3.53 -2.10 3.55
C ILE A 190 4.40 -0.86 3.44
N TYR A 191 4.09 0.01 2.49
CA TYR A 191 4.83 1.25 2.28
C TYR A 191 3.92 2.37 1.79
N THR A 192 4.40 3.60 1.90
CA THR A 192 3.74 4.81 1.41
C THR A 192 4.64 5.55 0.45
N ILE A 193 4.04 6.09 -0.61
CA ILE A 193 4.74 6.90 -1.61
C ILE A 193 4.52 8.39 -1.31
N PHE A 194 5.61 9.15 -1.29
CA PHE A 194 5.63 10.61 -1.24
C PHE A 194 6.17 11.14 -2.57
N GLY A 195 5.29 11.17 -3.57
CA GLY A 195 5.63 11.49 -4.97
C GLY A 195 6.45 12.79 -5.15
N PRO A 196 6.07 13.92 -4.54
CA PRO A 196 6.83 15.18 -4.67
C PRO A 196 8.29 15.10 -4.18
N GLU A 197 8.61 14.11 -3.33
CA GLU A 197 9.94 13.91 -2.74
C GLU A 197 10.67 12.70 -3.38
N ASN A 198 10.10 12.04 -4.39
CA ASN A 198 10.58 10.76 -4.94
C ASN A 198 10.94 9.76 -3.82
N LEU A 199 10.11 9.69 -2.78
CA LEU A 199 10.39 8.97 -1.56
C LEU A 199 9.38 7.84 -1.35
N VAL A 200 9.87 6.67 -0.95
CA VAL A 200 9.09 5.54 -0.48
C VAL A 200 9.47 5.26 0.96
N VAL A 201 8.48 5.28 1.86
CA VAL A 201 8.70 4.93 3.27
C VAL A 201 8.09 3.57 3.54
N VAL A 202 8.92 2.60 3.91
CA VAL A 202 8.46 1.28 4.37
C VAL A 202 7.92 1.40 5.79
N LEU A 203 6.63 1.12 5.95
CA LEU A 203 5.89 1.26 7.20
C LEU A 203 6.07 0.03 8.10
N THR A 204 5.98 -1.17 7.51
CA THR A 204 6.15 -2.43 8.23
C THR A 204 6.42 -3.59 7.28
N VAL A 205 7.15 -4.59 7.77
CA VAL A 205 7.46 -5.85 7.08
C VAL A 205 7.17 -7.02 8.00
N GLY A 206 6.63 -8.12 7.47
CA GLY A 206 6.38 -9.30 8.29
C GLY A 206 5.34 -10.25 7.72
N GLU A 207 5.09 -11.32 8.48
CA GLU A 207 4.03 -12.28 8.19
C GLU A 207 2.67 -11.56 8.21
N ARG A 208 1.81 -11.89 7.25
CA ARG A 208 0.51 -11.24 7.05
C ARG A 208 -0.32 -11.17 8.34
N GLU A 209 -0.45 -12.29 9.05
CA GLU A 209 -1.22 -12.34 10.31
C GLU A 209 -0.57 -11.53 11.43
N ALA A 210 0.76 -11.54 11.51
CA ALA A 210 1.50 -10.82 12.53
C ALA A 210 1.36 -9.30 12.34
N ILE A 211 1.41 -8.83 11.09
CA ILE A 211 1.13 -7.44 10.75
C ILE A 211 -0.31 -7.07 11.14
N TYR A 212 -1.30 -7.90 10.78
CA TYR A 212 -2.70 -7.65 11.14
C TYR A 212 -2.88 -7.48 12.66
N LYS A 213 -2.44 -8.46 13.45
CA LYS A 213 -2.57 -8.45 14.92
C LYS A 213 -1.93 -7.20 15.51
N ARG A 214 -0.76 -6.80 15.00
CA ARG A 214 -0.05 -5.62 15.48
C ARG A 214 -0.79 -4.33 15.14
N LEU A 215 -1.23 -4.15 13.89
CA LEU A 215 -1.97 -2.96 13.49
C LEU A 215 -3.29 -2.86 14.24
N ASN A 216 -3.98 -3.98 14.47
CA ASN A 216 -5.21 -4.01 15.24
C ASN A 216 -4.99 -3.66 16.73
N GLY A 217 -3.86 -4.07 17.32
CA GLY A 217 -3.49 -3.76 18.71
C GLY A 217 -2.95 -2.35 18.95
N ILE A 218 -2.52 -1.64 17.89
CA ILE A 218 -2.13 -0.23 17.94
C ILE A 218 -3.35 0.70 17.94
N ALA A 219 -4.43 0.20 17.37
CA ALA A 219 -5.66 0.95 17.12
C ALA A 219 -6.60 0.87 18.32
#